data_AF-A0A7W0QAT8-F1
#
_entry.id   AF-A0A7W0QAT8-F1
#
_cell.length_a   1.000
_cell.length_b   1.000
_cell.length_c   1.000
_cell.angle_alpha   90.00
_cell.angle_beta   90.00
_cell.angle_gamma   90.00
#
_symmetry.space_group_name_H-M   'P 1'
#
loop_
_entity.id
_entity.type
_entity.pdbx_description
1 polymer ?
#
loop_
_entity_poly.entity_id
_entity_poly.type
_entity_poly.pdbx_seq_one_letter_code
_entity_poly.pdbx_strand_id
1 'polypeptide(L)'
;MKPTEPAQPIEPAKPDEPAKPADEAPRPDPKAELLAAEMAAFDKAKPVFDKWCAKCHAEGGKAATKKKRDHFDMTRYPFGGHHAMEISKEIRKSLAIGGGKPTMPFDKKGAVKGDELAAIAAWADAFDASHTGGAHQGTAHDHGGGHKH
;
A
#
# COMPACT_ATOMS: atom_id res chain seq x y z
N MET A 1 44.21 -19.19 76.21
CA MET A 1 42.79 -19.50 75.96
C MET A 1 41.98 -18.21 75.98
N LYS A 2 41.64 -17.68 74.81
CA LYS A 2 40.30 -17.25 74.36
C LYS A 2 40.44 -16.21 73.23
N PRO A 3 39.51 -16.22 72.27
CA PRO A 3 39.67 -15.68 70.92
C PRO A 3 38.88 -14.37 70.71
N THR A 4 39.21 -13.68 69.61
CA THR A 4 38.29 -12.91 68.74
C THR A 4 37.42 -11.80 69.35
N GLU A 5 37.56 -10.57 68.83
CA GLU A 5 36.38 -9.88 68.29
C GLU A 5 36.74 -9.12 66.98
N PRO A 6 35.91 -9.21 65.92
CA PRO A 6 36.27 -8.92 64.55
C PRO A 6 35.91 -7.51 64.08
N ALA A 7 36.55 -7.13 62.97
CA ALA A 7 36.25 -5.95 62.17
C ALA A 7 34.78 -5.86 61.76
N GLN A 8 34.26 -4.63 61.82
CA GLN A 8 32.95 -4.25 61.28
C GLN A 8 32.89 -4.56 59.78
N PRO A 9 31.81 -5.20 59.28
CA PRO A 9 31.54 -5.25 57.85
C PRO A 9 31.03 -3.89 57.39
N ILE A 10 31.79 -3.23 56.52
CA ILE A 10 31.27 -2.20 55.63
C ILE A 10 30.25 -2.86 54.69
N GLU A 11 29.00 -2.41 54.74
CA GLU A 11 27.96 -2.83 53.81
C GLU A 11 28.37 -2.42 52.37
N PRO A 12 28.34 -3.34 51.40
CA PRO A 12 28.50 -2.96 50.01
C PRO A 12 27.29 -2.16 49.56
N ALA A 13 27.55 -0.99 48.97
CA ALA A 13 26.56 -0.17 48.30
C ALA A 13 25.77 -1.02 47.30
N LYS A 14 24.44 -0.94 47.38
CA LYS A 14 23.52 -1.51 46.39
C LYS A 14 23.95 -1.07 44.98
N PRO A 15 24.01 -2.00 44.01
CA PRO A 15 24.12 -1.63 42.62
C PRO A 15 22.97 -0.71 42.24
N ASP A 16 23.33 0.43 41.65
CA ASP A 16 22.41 1.35 40.97
C ASP A 16 21.56 0.53 40.00
N GLU A 17 20.25 0.52 40.21
CA GLU A 17 19.28 -0.04 39.28
C GLU A 17 19.51 0.61 37.91
N PRO A 18 19.69 -0.16 36.83
CA PRO A 18 19.76 0.44 35.50
C PRO A 18 18.47 1.20 35.26
N ALA A 19 18.62 2.50 35.00
CA ALA A 19 17.54 3.39 34.63
C ALA A 19 16.64 2.71 33.57
N LYS A 20 15.36 2.58 33.93
CA LYS A 20 14.27 2.19 33.04
C LYS A 20 14.41 2.96 31.72
N PRO A 21 14.46 2.30 30.54
CA PRO A 21 14.56 3.00 29.27
C PRO A 21 13.46 4.05 29.18
N ALA A 22 13.88 5.26 28.84
CA ALA A 22 13.00 6.39 28.59
C ALA A 22 11.94 6.01 27.56
N ASP A 23 10.73 6.51 27.81
CA ASP A 23 9.57 6.57 26.93
C ASP A 23 9.97 6.60 25.44
N GLU A 24 9.94 5.43 24.79
CA GLU A 24 10.14 5.32 23.35
C GLU A 24 8.85 5.84 22.71
N ALA A 25 8.93 7.00 22.06
CA ALA A 25 7.81 7.57 21.32
C ALA A 25 7.10 6.47 20.52
N PRO A 26 5.76 6.46 20.43
CA PRO A 26 5.04 5.42 19.71
C PRO A 26 5.63 5.26 18.32
N ARG A 27 6.20 4.10 18.01
CA ARG A 27 6.66 3.80 16.65
C ARG A 27 5.44 3.92 15.72
N PRO A 28 5.58 4.52 14.53
CA PRO A 28 4.47 4.62 13.60
C PRO A 28 3.92 3.22 13.30
N ASP A 29 2.59 3.13 13.18
CA ASP A 29 1.93 1.88 12.85
C ASP A 29 2.35 1.44 11.43
N PRO A 30 2.90 0.22 11.25
CA PRO A 30 3.45 -0.19 9.97
C PRO A 30 2.39 -0.27 8.86
N LYS A 31 1.11 -0.49 9.20
CA LYS A 31 0.03 -0.47 8.20
C LYS A 31 -0.29 0.97 7.78
N ALA A 32 -0.27 1.91 8.72
CA ALA A 32 -0.42 3.32 8.42
C ALA A 32 0.71 3.83 7.50
N GLU A 33 1.94 3.38 7.70
CA GLU A 33 3.06 3.73 6.81
C GLU A 33 2.88 3.17 5.40
N LEU A 34 2.41 1.93 5.27
CA LEU A 34 2.11 1.32 3.97
C LEU A 34 1.01 2.10 3.23
N LEU A 35 -0.11 2.40 3.90
CA LEU A 35 -1.18 3.21 3.30
C LEU A 35 -0.68 4.60 2.90
N ALA A 36 0.14 5.25 3.73
CA ALA A 36 0.71 6.55 3.40
C ALA A 36 1.62 6.48 2.17
N ALA A 37 2.43 5.42 2.05
CA ALA A 37 3.28 5.19 0.89
C ALA A 37 2.46 4.93 -0.38
N GLU A 38 1.39 4.13 -0.29
CA GLU A 38 0.45 3.90 -1.37
C GLU A 38 -0.22 5.20 -1.83
N MET A 39 -0.75 6.00 -0.90
CA MET A 39 -1.39 7.27 -1.20
C MET A 39 -0.43 8.25 -1.86
N ALA A 40 0.80 8.38 -1.35
CA ALA A 40 1.81 9.25 -1.95
C ALA A 40 2.22 8.79 -3.35
N ALA A 41 2.24 7.48 -3.61
CA ALA A 41 2.48 6.94 -4.94
C ALA A 41 1.27 7.15 -5.87
N PHE A 42 0.05 7.00 -5.35
CA PHE A 42 -1.18 7.29 -6.08
C PHE A 42 -1.24 8.75 -6.53
N ASP A 43 -0.94 9.70 -5.65
CA ASP A 43 -0.98 11.13 -5.98
C ASP A 43 -0.03 11.47 -7.15
N LYS A 44 1.14 10.82 -7.20
CA LYS A 44 2.10 10.96 -8.32
C LYS A 44 1.60 10.31 -9.60
N ALA A 45 0.94 9.15 -9.50
CA ALA A 45 0.41 8.42 -10.64
C ALA A 45 -0.93 8.99 -11.15
N LYS A 46 -1.68 9.71 -10.31
CA LYS A 46 -3.00 10.25 -10.60
C LYS A 46 -3.09 11.05 -11.90
N PRO A 47 -2.22 12.02 -12.21
CA PRO A 47 -2.29 12.72 -13.50
C PRO A 47 -2.11 11.78 -14.70
N VAL A 48 -1.36 10.70 -14.55
CA VAL A 48 -1.18 9.69 -15.61
C VAL A 48 -2.46 8.87 -15.78
N PHE A 49 -3.08 8.46 -14.68
CA PHE A 49 -4.38 7.79 -14.68
C PHE A 49 -5.49 8.65 -15.29
N ASP A 50 -5.55 9.93 -14.91
CA ASP A 50 -6.54 10.87 -15.45
C ASP A 50 -6.34 11.09 -16.96
N LYS A 51 -5.09 11.22 -17.40
CA LYS A 51 -4.74 11.44 -18.82
C LYS A 51 -5.04 10.23 -19.70
N TRP A 52 -4.71 9.03 -19.24
CA TRP A 52 -4.66 7.84 -20.10
C TRP A 52 -5.78 6.83 -19.84
N CYS A 53 -6.32 6.78 -18.62
CA CYS A 53 -7.22 5.72 -18.19
C CYS A 53 -8.66 6.22 -17.94
N ALA A 54 -8.82 7.42 -17.37
CA ALA A 54 -10.12 7.94 -16.93
C ALA A 54 -11.15 8.07 -18.07
N LYS A 55 -10.72 8.37 -19.30
CA LYS A 55 -11.60 8.43 -20.49
C LYS A 55 -12.46 7.17 -20.67
N CYS A 56 -11.97 6.01 -20.25
CA CYS A 56 -12.63 4.71 -20.39
C CYS A 56 -13.12 4.12 -19.07
N HIS A 57 -12.50 4.49 -17.95
CA HIS A 57 -12.66 3.82 -16.67
C HIS A 57 -13.18 4.71 -15.53
N ALA A 58 -13.40 6.00 -15.77
CA ALA A 58 -14.04 6.89 -14.81
C ALA A 58 -15.46 7.30 -15.27
N GLU A 59 -16.32 7.63 -14.32
CA GLU A 59 -17.62 8.24 -14.59
C GLU A 59 -17.51 9.50 -15.44
N GLY A 60 -18.44 9.68 -16.37
CA GLY A 60 -18.43 10.81 -17.31
C GLY A 60 -17.33 10.73 -18.39
N GLY A 61 -16.46 9.72 -18.36
CA GLY A 61 -15.45 9.50 -19.39
C GLY A 61 -16.08 9.28 -20.78
N LYS A 62 -15.54 9.93 -21.81
CA LYS A 62 -16.10 9.90 -23.18
C LYS A 62 -16.32 8.49 -23.75
N ALA A 63 -15.51 7.52 -23.32
CA ALA A 63 -15.60 6.12 -23.76
C ALA A 63 -15.88 5.16 -22.60
N ALA A 64 -16.35 5.70 -21.46
CA ALA A 64 -16.72 4.93 -20.30
C ALA A 64 -18.05 4.21 -20.53
N THR A 65 -18.06 2.92 -20.27
CA THR A 65 -19.28 2.10 -20.31
C THR A 65 -19.42 1.39 -18.97
N LYS A 66 -20.65 1.00 -18.61
CA LYS A 66 -20.89 0.22 -17.39
C LYS A 66 -19.98 -0.99 -17.32
N LYS A 67 -19.87 -1.77 -18.41
CA LYS A 67 -19.00 -2.96 -18.48
C LYS A 67 -17.52 -2.66 -18.18
N LYS A 68 -16.99 -1.53 -18.67
CA LYS A 68 -15.58 -1.17 -18.42
C LYS A 68 -15.35 -0.78 -16.96
N ARG A 69 -16.29 -0.04 -16.36
CA ARG A 69 -16.23 0.35 -14.94
C ARG A 69 -16.50 -0.83 -14.00
N ASP A 70 -17.43 -1.71 -14.36
CA ASP A 70 -17.67 -2.95 -13.64
C ASP A 70 -16.39 -3.81 -13.57
N HIS A 71 -15.54 -3.78 -14.58
CA HIS A 71 -14.24 -4.48 -14.55
C HIS A 71 -13.19 -3.69 -13.76
N PHE A 72 -13.12 -2.39 -13.97
CA PHE A 72 -12.11 -1.49 -13.41
C PHE A 72 -12.66 -0.06 -13.37
N ASP A 73 -13.02 0.40 -12.17
CA ASP A 73 -13.60 1.71 -11.91
C ASP A 73 -12.58 2.63 -11.23
N MET A 74 -12.23 3.72 -11.91
CA MET A 74 -11.29 4.73 -11.44
C MET A 74 -11.95 6.03 -11.03
N THR A 75 -13.27 6.06 -10.92
CA THR A 75 -14.02 7.28 -10.59
C THR A 75 -13.58 7.89 -9.26
N ARG A 76 -13.21 7.04 -8.30
CA ARG A 76 -12.71 7.43 -6.98
C ARG A 76 -11.58 6.52 -6.55
N TYR A 77 -10.82 6.98 -5.56
CA TYR A 77 -9.84 6.18 -4.85
C TYR A 77 -10.41 5.72 -3.49
N PRO A 78 -10.10 4.50 -3.00
CA PRO A 78 -9.45 3.41 -3.74
C PRO A 78 -10.29 2.98 -4.96
N PHE A 79 -9.60 2.47 -5.98
CA PHE A 79 -10.27 2.04 -7.21
C PHE A 79 -11.24 0.88 -6.95
N GLY A 80 -12.33 0.86 -7.73
CA GLY A 80 -13.39 -0.13 -7.63
C GLY A 80 -13.45 -1.07 -8.83
N GLY A 81 -14.55 -1.82 -8.91
CA GLY A 81 -14.79 -2.82 -9.94
C GLY A 81 -14.37 -4.24 -9.52
N HIS A 82 -14.67 -5.20 -10.39
CA HIS A 82 -14.50 -6.62 -10.16
C HIS A 82 -13.03 -7.01 -9.92
N HIS A 83 -12.08 -6.29 -10.53
CA HIS A 83 -10.64 -6.54 -10.37
C HIS A 83 -9.97 -5.56 -9.39
N ALA A 84 -10.71 -4.86 -8.52
CA ALA A 84 -10.15 -3.88 -7.59
C ALA A 84 -9.02 -4.43 -6.71
N MET A 85 -9.13 -5.69 -6.27
CA MET A 85 -8.10 -6.33 -5.43
C MET A 85 -6.86 -6.78 -6.22
N GLU A 86 -7.00 -7.05 -7.52
CA GLU A 86 -5.92 -7.52 -8.42
C GLU A 86 -5.48 -6.41 -9.40
N ILE A 87 -5.74 -5.17 -9.01
CA ILE A 87 -5.75 -4.05 -9.93
C ILE A 87 -4.36 -3.67 -10.43
N SER A 88 -3.38 -3.72 -9.53
CA SER A 88 -1.96 -3.52 -9.79
C SER A 88 -1.46 -4.52 -10.83
N LYS A 89 -1.86 -5.79 -10.73
CA LYS A 89 -1.50 -6.88 -11.64
C LYS A 89 -2.11 -6.67 -13.03
N GLU A 90 -3.39 -6.34 -13.11
CA GLU A 90 -4.04 -6.07 -14.40
C GLU A 90 -3.46 -4.83 -15.10
N ILE A 91 -3.10 -3.80 -14.34
CA ILE A 91 -2.40 -2.61 -14.87
C ILE A 91 -1.01 -2.98 -15.39
N ARG A 92 -0.20 -3.72 -14.61
CA ARG A 92 1.13 -4.15 -15.06
C ARG A 92 1.06 -4.94 -16.36
N LYS A 93 0.13 -5.90 -16.44
CA LYS A 93 -0.11 -6.69 -17.65
C LYS A 93 -0.54 -5.82 -18.83
N SER A 94 -1.47 -4.92 -18.64
CA SER A 94 -2.04 -4.09 -19.71
C SER A 94 -1.06 -3.05 -20.26
N LEU A 95 -0.19 -2.53 -19.39
CA LEU A 95 0.85 -1.58 -19.74
C LEU A 95 2.19 -2.24 -20.09
N ALA A 96 2.28 -3.58 -20.01
CA ALA A 96 3.51 -4.34 -20.21
C ALA A 96 4.67 -3.90 -19.28
N ILE A 97 4.34 -3.57 -18.03
CA ILE A 97 5.34 -3.35 -16.97
C ILE A 97 6.00 -4.70 -16.67
N GLY A 98 7.31 -4.79 -16.86
CA GLY A 98 8.06 -6.06 -16.82
C GLY A 98 8.29 -6.71 -18.19
N GLY A 99 7.84 -6.07 -19.27
CA GLY A 99 8.10 -6.50 -20.65
C GLY A 99 6.85 -6.98 -21.39
N GLY A 100 7.01 -7.28 -22.69
CA GLY A 100 5.93 -7.66 -23.58
C GLY A 100 5.33 -6.49 -24.36
N LYS A 101 4.14 -6.69 -24.94
CA LYS A 101 3.47 -5.71 -25.80
C LYS A 101 2.32 -5.04 -25.04
N PRO A 102 2.34 -3.70 -24.85
CA PRO A 102 1.25 -3.00 -24.17
C PRO A 102 -0.04 -3.11 -24.97
N THR A 103 -1.15 -3.35 -24.26
CA THR A 103 -2.49 -3.47 -24.84
C THR A 103 -3.36 -2.25 -24.54
N MET A 104 -2.92 -1.41 -23.61
CA MET A 104 -3.59 -0.18 -23.18
C MET A 104 -2.67 1.06 -23.28
N PRO A 105 -3.24 2.28 -23.33
CA PRO A 105 -4.64 2.60 -23.64
C PRO A 105 -5.06 2.04 -25.01
N PHE A 106 -6.33 1.65 -25.17
CA PHE A 106 -6.79 0.92 -26.37
C PHE A 106 -6.55 1.69 -27.67
N ASP A 107 -6.78 3.01 -27.67
CA ASP A 107 -6.60 3.90 -28.82
C ASP A 107 -5.14 4.31 -29.04
N LYS A 108 -4.27 4.15 -28.04
CA LYS A 108 -2.87 4.57 -28.07
C LYS A 108 -1.97 3.60 -27.29
N LYS A 109 -1.91 2.36 -27.76
CA LYS A 109 -1.15 1.29 -27.11
C LYS A 109 0.33 1.67 -26.98
N GLY A 110 0.87 1.56 -25.77
CA GLY A 110 2.26 1.93 -25.49
C GLY A 110 2.53 3.44 -25.39
N ALA A 111 1.48 4.26 -25.28
CA ALA A 111 1.66 5.70 -25.06
C ALA A 111 2.15 6.07 -23.65
N VAL A 112 1.85 5.23 -22.65
CA VAL A 112 2.37 5.36 -21.29
C VAL A 112 3.79 4.80 -21.27
N LYS A 113 4.80 5.66 -21.06
CA LYS A 113 6.23 5.32 -21.12
C LYS A 113 7.07 6.25 -20.25
N GLY A 114 8.34 5.90 -20.04
CA GLY A 114 9.27 6.72 -19.25
C GLY A 114 8.73 6.99 -17.84
N ASP A 115 8.79 8.24 -17.40
CA ASP A 115 8.38 8.65 -16.06
C ASP A 115 6.89 8.38 -15.77
N GLU A 116 6.02 8.46 -16.78
CA GLU A 116 4.60 8.13 -16.61
C GLU A 116 4.39 6.65 -16.30
N LEU A 117 5.14 5.77 -16.97
CA LEU A 117 5.10 4.33 -16.70
C LEU A 117 5.76 4.00 -15.35
N ALA A 118 6.85 4.69 -15.00
CA ALA A 118 7.53 4.54 -13.71
C ALA A 118 6.63 4.96 -12.54
N ALA A 119 5.87 6.06 -12.68
CA ALA A 119 4.92 6.50 -11.66
C ALA A 119 3.82 5.47 -11.41
N ILE A 120 3.25 4.89 -12.48
CA ILE A 120 2.25 3.83 -12.35
C ILE A 120 2.86 2.55 -11.76
N ALA A 121 4.08 2.18 -12.15
CA ALA A 121 4.77 1.02 -11.58
C ALA A 121 5.01 1.19 -10.07
N ALA A 122 5.50 2.37 -9.64
CA ALA A 122 5.71 2.68 -8.24
C ALA A 122 4.41 2.64 -7.42
N TRP A 123 3.30 3.14 -7.97
CA TRP A 123 2.00 2.98 -7.34
C TRP A 123 1.58 1.51 -7.24
N ALA A 124 1.76 0.72 -8.30
CA ALA A 124 1.38 -0.68 -8.30
C ALA A 124 2.17 -1.47 -7.24
N ASP A 125 3.46 -1.18 -7.07
CA ASP A 125 4.30 -1.80 -6.04
C ASP A 125 3.87 -1.38 -4.63
N ALA A 126 3.56 -0.10 -4.40
CA ALA A 126 3.10 0.39 -3.11
C ALA A 126 1.70 -0.14 -2.75
N PHE A 127 0.81 -0.29 -3.73
CA PHE A 127 -0.51 -0.89 -3.58
C PHE A 127 -0.39 -2.36 -3.15
N ASP A 128 0.47 -3.14 -3.80
CA ASP A 128 0.69 -4.54 -3.46
C ASP A 128 1.32 -4.71 -2.08
N ALA A 129 2.25 -3.84 -1.71
CA ALA A 129 2.86 -3.84 -0.39
C ALA A 129 1.81 -3.55 0.70
N SER A 130 0.93 -2.58 0.47
CA SER A 130 -0.16 -2.24 1.39
C SER A 130 -1.23 -3.33 1.48
N HIS A 131 -1.59 -3.95 0.35
CA HIS A 131 -2.51 -5.08 0.33
C HIS A 131 -1.93 -6.29 1.07
N THR A 132 -0.70 -6.67 0.74
CA THR A 132 0.00 -7.81 1.36
C THR A 132 0.27 -7.57 2.85
N GLY A 133 0.62 -6.34 3.23
CA GLY A 133 0.81 -5.93 4.62
C GLY A 133 -0.49 -5.78 5.42
N GLY A 134 -1.65 -6.06 4.80
CA GLY A 134 -2.95 -6.01 5.46
C GLY A 134 -3.40 -4.59 5.82
N ALA A 135 -2.86 -3.58 5.14
CA ALA A 135 -3.21 -2.19 5.37
C ALA A 135 -4.66 -1.87 4.91
N HIS A 136 -5.21 -2.70 4.00
CA HIS A 136 -6.61 -2.67 3.55
C HIS A 136 -7.55 -3.59 4.36
N GLN A 137 -7.09 -4.25 5.43
CA GLN A 137 -7.91 -5.20 6.21
C GLN A 137 -8.99 -4.53 7.09
N GLY A 138 -9.08 -3.20 7.11
CA GLY A 138 -10.20 -2.46 7.73
C GLY A 138 -11.41 -2.26 6.80
N THR A 139 -11.29 -2.58 5.52
CA THR A 139 -12.35 -2.47 4.49
C THR A 139 -12.95 -3.82 4.10
N ALA A 140 -12.53 -4.91 4.75
CA ALA A 140 -13.08 -6.24 4.55
C ALA A 140 -14.34 -6.43 5.41
N HIS A 141 -15.48 -5.95 4.93
CA HIS A 141 -16.77 -6.57 5.27
C HIS A 141 -17.57 -6.85 4.00
N ASP A 142 -17.93 -8.11 3.87
CA ASP A 142 -18.87 -8.71 2.92
C ASP A 142 -18.35 -9.14 1.54
N HIS A 143 -17.64 -10.28 1.52
CA HIS A 143 -17.74 -11.24 0.42
C HIS A 143 -18.87 -12.23 0.75
N GLY A 144 -20.12 -11.76 0.78
CA GLY A 144 -21.30 -12.58 1.06
C GLY A 144 -22.34 -12.50 -0.06
N GLY A 145 -22.54 -13.61 -0.77
CA GLY A 145 -23.81 -13.90 -1.46
C GLY A 145 -23.76 -13.82 -2.98
N GLY A 146 -23.67 -15.00 -3.61
CA GLY A 146 -23.62 -15.14 -5.06
C GLY A 146 -24.89 -14.75 -5.80
N HIS A 147 -24.73 -14.52 -7.11
CA HIS A 147 -25.81 -14.65 -8.08
C HIS A 147 -25.30 -15.38 -9.31
N LYS A 148 -25.75 -16.63 -9.45
CA LYS A 148 -25.82 -17.34 -10.72
C LYS A 148 -26.90 -16.68 -11.57
N HIS A 149 -26.61 -16.42 -12.84
CA HIS A 149 -27.61 -16.28 -13.91
C HIS A 149 -27.21 -17.22 -15.04
#